data_AF-A0A351TKI0-F1
#
_entry.id   AF-A0A351TKI0-F1
#
_cell.length_a   1.000
_cell.length_b   1.000
_cell.length_c   1.000
_cell.angle_alpha   90.00
_cell.angle_beta   90.00
_cell.angle_gamma   90.00
#
_symmetry.space_group_name_H-M   'P 1'
#
loop_
_entity.id
_entity.type
_entity.pdbx_description
1 polymer ?
#
loop_
_entity_poly.entity_id
_entity_poly.type
_entity_poly.pdbx_seq_one_letter_code
_entity_poly.pdbx_strand_id
1 'polypeptide(L)'
;MSEPEKMICFINSHYDPLFYVPDGGNVVLTFSDGEKATRPCKFLDEYHTQVGHNVYHICQFAELMERNGTSYAPEKPMPLPKMCYSTLPATGELILLIQGEKGYRKCDRSAPYREQNEMTAAQKNRRMGVTRQQEAAMMGGATRGWATPAARTSSYDLRGNPIAPAKGRAHKPREAAR
;
A
#
# COMPACT_ATOMS: atom_id res chain seq x y z
N MET A 1 25.65 0.12 13.10
CA MET A 1 24.36 0.83 13.18
C MET A 1 24.02 1.22 11.74
N SER A 2 23.05 0.56 11.12
CA SER A 2 22.57 0.94 9.78
C SER A 2 21.84 2.27 9.90
N GLU A 3 22.15 3.25 9.05
CA GLU A 3 21.33 4.44 8.91
C GLU A 3 19.88 4.02 8.62
N PRO A 4 18.86 4.76 9.12
CA PRO A 4 17.48 4.47 8.76
C PRO A 4 17.35 4.53 7.23
N GLU A 5 16.74 3.50 6.63
CA GLU A 5 16.46 3.49 5.19
C GLU A 5 15.67 4.75 4.85
N LYS A 6 16.22 5.57 3.95
CA LYS A 6 15.54 6.75 3.43
C LYS A 6 14.37 6.29 2.57
N MET A 7 13.17 6.74 2.91
CA MET A 7 11.93 6.39 2.22
C MET A 7 11.36 7.61 1.52
N ILE A 8 11.03 7.45 0.24
CA ILE A 8 10.36 8.46 -0.58
C ILE A 8 8.86 8.28 -0.42
N CYS A 9 8.16 9.34 -0.01
CA CYS A 9 6.71 9.34 0.14
C CYS A 9 6.06 9.78 -1.18
N PHE A 10 5.28 8.89 -1.79
CA PHE A 10 4.42 9.22 -2.93
C PHE A 10 3.02 9.53 -2.44
N ILE A 11 2.47 10.67 -2.85
CA ILE A 11 1.21 11.25 -2.37
C ILE A 11 0.26 11.49 -3.54
N ASN A 12 -1.06 11.44 -3.33
CA ASN A 12 -2.01 11.94 -4.32
C ASN A 12 -2.00 13.48 -4.40
N SER A 13 -2.75 14.06 -5.34
CA SER A 13 -2.94 15.51 -5.48
C SER A 13 -3.69 16.16 -4.30
N HIS A 14 -4.36 15.35 -3.48
CA HIS A 14 -4.99 15.77 -2.22
C HIS A 14 -4.03 15.69 -1.03
N TYR A 15 -2.72 15.51 -1.26
CA TYR A 15 -1.67 15.46 -0.23
C TYR A 15 -1.73 14.25 0.71
N ASP A 16 -2.52 13.24 0.37
CA ASP A 16 -2.59 11.98 1.11
C ASP A 16 -1.46 11.03 0.66
N PRO A 17 -0.68 10.47 1.61
CA PRO A 17 0.26 9.40 1.31
C PRO A 17 -0.42 8.19 0.67
N LEU A 18 0.10 7.75 -0.47
CA LEU A 18 -0.32 6.53 -1.16
C LEU A 18 0.60 5.36 -0.77
N PHE A 19 1.90 5.55 -0.94
CA PHE A 19 2.90 4.53 -0.64
C PHE A 19 4.31 5.10 -0.46
N TYR A 20 5.20 4.23 0.00
CA TYR A 20 6.61 4.55 0.23
C TYR A 20 7.50 3.70 -0.69
N VAL A 21 8.61 4.27 -1.13
CA VAL A 21 9.62 3.56 -1.91
C VAL A 21 10.98 3.81 -1.27
N PRO A 22 11.81 2.79 -1.01
CA PRO A 22 13.15 2.99 -0.49
C PRO A 22 14.00 3.79 -1.50
N ASP A 23 14.99 4.53 -1.02
CA ASP A 23 15.93 5.24 -1.88
C ASP A 23 16.61 4.29 -2.88
N GLY A 24 16.64 4.68 -4.17
CA GLY A 24 17.07 3.83 -5.28
C GLY A 24 16.02 2.83 -5.78
N GLY A 25 14.83 2.78 -5.17
CA GLY A 25 13.71 1.97 -5.63
C GLY A 25 13.03 2.53 -6.89
N ASN A 26 12.04 1.82 -7.40
CA ASN A 26 11.36 2.15 -8.66
C ASN A 26 9.86 2.35 -8.48
N VAL A 27 9.30 3.26 -9.28
CA VAL A 27 7.85 3.38 -9.50
C VAL A 27 7.49 2.97 -10.92
N VAL A 28 6.32 2.35 -11.08
CA VAL A 28 5.72 2.05 -12.37
C VAL A 28 4.64 3.10 -12.63
N LEU A 29 4.85 3.93 -13.64
CA LEU A 29 3.86 4.84 -14.17
C LEU A 29 2.97 4.08 -15.14
N THR A 30 1.66 4.26 -15.06
CA THR A 30 0.68 3.80 -16.04
C THR A 30 -0.01 5.03 -16.62
N PHE A 31 0.30 5.34 -17.87
CA PHE A 31 -0.22 6.50 -18.60
C PHE A 31 -1.69 6.32 -18.97
N SER A 32 -2.32 7.39 -19.46
CA SER A 32 -3.76 7.40 -19.79
C SER A 32 -4.15 6.47 -20.94
N ASP A 33 -3.21 6.14 -21.82
CA ASP A 33 -3.35 5.14 -22.89
C ASP A 33 -3.09 3.69 -22.42
N GLY A 34 -2.71 3.52 -21.15
CA GLY A 34 -2.38 2.23 -20.54
C GLY A 34 -0.93 1.80 -20.72
N GLU A 35 -0.10 2.57 -21.45
CA GLU A 35 1.34 2.31 -21.53
C GLU A 35 1.97 2.42 -20.14
N LYS A 36 2.99 1.59 -19.88
CA LYS A 36 3.70 1.56 -18.60
C LYS A 36 5.17 1.92 -18.75
N ALA A 37 5.66 2.74 -17.83
CA ALA A 37 7.08 3.08 -17.72
C ALA A 37 7.57 2.92 -16.28
N THR A 38 8.63 2.14 -16.10
CA THR A 38 9.34 2.06 -14.81
C THR A 38 10.35 3.20 -14.71
N ARG A 39 10.35 3.92 -13.58
CA ARG A 39 11.26 5.03 -13.30
C ARG A 39 12.00 4.78 -11.99
N PRO A 40 13.35 4.86 -11.97
CA PRO A 40 14.10 4.85 -10.73
C PRO A 40 13.87 6.14 -9.96
N CYS A 41 13.89 6.02 -8.63
CA CYS A 41 13.64 7.11 -7.72
C CYS A 41 14.83 7.31 -6.78
N LYS A 42 15.17 8.57 -6.54
CA LYS A 42 16.24 8.94 -5.61
C LYS A 42 15.71 9.92 -4.58
N PHE A 43 15.90 9.60 -3.31
CA PHE A 43 15.58 10.48 -2.21
C PHE A 43 16.54 11.66 -2.19
N LEU A 44 16.00 12.88 -2.09
CA LEU A 44 16.81 14.09 -1.91
C LEU A 44 16.53 14.67 -0.52
N ASP A 45 15.26 14.98 -0.25
CA ASP A 45 14.76 15.39 1.05
C ASP A 45 13.27 14.98 1.22
N GLU A 46 12.61 15.43 2.29
CA GLU A 46 11.23 15.07 2.62
C GLU A 46 10.21 15.52 1.57
N TYR A 47 10.54 16.54 0.77
CA TYR A 47 9.65 17.16 -0.20
C TYR A 47 10.15 17.04 -1.64
N HIS A 48 11.42 16.70 -1.85
CA HIS A 48 12.02 16.54 -3.18
C HIS A 48 12.49 15.12 -3.45
N THR A 49 12.15 14.63 -4.63
CA THR A 49 12.58 13.33 -5.13
C THR A 49 12.97 13.44 -6.59
N GLN A 50 13.97 12.66 -7.00
CA GLN A 50 14.22 12.41 -8.41
C GLN A 50 13.32 11.26 -8.88
N VAL A 51 12.67 11.40 -10.03
CA VAL A 51 11.94 10.32 -10.71
C VAL A 51 12.42 10.23 -12.15
N GLY A 52 13.10 9.13 -12.49
CA GLY A 52 13.86 9.02 -13.73
C GLY A 52 15.02 10.01 -13.74
N HIS A 53 15.00 10.97 -14.67
CA HIS A 53 16.05 11.98 -14.81
C HIS A 53 15.66 13.35 -14.25
N ASN A 54 14.42 13.52 -13.79
CA ASN A 54 13.89 14.81 -13.36
C ASN A 54 13.73 14.85 -11.85
N VAL A 55 14.01 16.01 -11.27
CA VAL A 55 13.74 16.30 -9.85
C VAL A 55 12.39 16.98 -9.74
N TYR A 56 11.60 16.54 -8.77
CA TYR A 56 10.26 17.07 -8.50
C TYR A 56 10.11 17.37 -7.02
N HIS A 57 9.34 18.42 -6.71
CA HIS A 57 8.62 18.47 -5.45
C HIS A 57 7.52 17.39 -5.46
N ILE A 58 7.28 16.67 -4.36
CA ILE A 58 6.32 15.55 -4.31
C ILE A 58 4.90 15.98 -4.73
N CYS A 59 4.46 17.19 -4.36
CA CYS A 59 3.17 17.74 -4.76
C CYS A 59 3.12 18.03 -6.27
N GLN A 60 4.19 18.63 -6.82
CA GLN A 60 4.28 18.91 -8.25
C GLN A 60 4.21 17.61 -9.07
N PHE A 61 4.89 16.57 -8.60
CA PHE A 61 4.81 15.25 -9.22
C PHE A 61 3.37 14.72 -9.20
N ALA A 62 2.72 14.72 -8.03
CA ALA A 62 1.36 14.23 -7.87
C ALA A 62 0.34 14.96 -8.77
N GLU A 63 0.37 16.29 -8.77
CA GLU A 63 -0.49 17.13 -9.60
C GLU A 63 -0.25 16.91 -11.10
N LEU A 64 1.03 16.78 -11.51
CA LEU A 64 1.37 16.51 -12.90
C LEU A 64 0.86 15.14 -13.36
N MET A 65 1.01 14.12 -12.51
CA MET A 65 0.53 12.76 -12.82
C MET A 65 -1.00 12.76 -12.97
N GLU A 66 -1.73 13.37 -12.04
CA GLU A 66 -3.19 13.47 -12.12
C GLU A 66 -3.64 14.24 -13.37
N ARG A 67 -3.05 15.40 -13.65
CA ARG A 67 -3.37 16.21 -14.83
C ARG A 67 -3.19 15.44 -16.14
N ASN A 68 -2.20 14.55 -16.20
CA ASN A 68 -1.91 13.74 -17.37
C ASN A 68 -2.73 12.42 -17.40
N GLY A 69 -3.57 12.15 -16.41
CA GLY A 69 -4.28 10.88 -16.26
C GLY A 69 -3.33 9.69 -16.00
N THR A 70 -2.15 9.95 -15.44
CA THR A 70 -1.13 8.95 -15.14
C THR A 70 -1.27 8.48 -13.69
N SER A 71 -1.39 7.17 -13.49
CA SER A 71 -1.31 6.57 -12.15
C SER A 71 0.10 6.03 -11.90
N TYR A 72 0.47 5.83 -10.64
CA TYR A 72 1.77 5.28 -10.29
C TYR A 72 1.67 4.37 -9.08
N ALA A 73 2.51 3.34 -9.06
CA ALA A 73 2.59 2.33 -8.01
C ALA A 73 4.05 1.90 -7.79
N PRO A 74 4.42 1.35 -6.62
CA PRO A 74 5.75 0.78 -6.45
C PRO A 74 5.93 -0.41 -7.41
N GLU A 75 7.13 -0.56 -7.99
CA GLU A 75 7.42 -1.69 -8.90
C GLU A 75 7.31 -3.03 -8.18
N LYS A 76 7.80 -3.09 -6.95
CA LYS A 76 7.77 -4.28 -6.11
C LYS A 76 6.63 -4.16 -5.10
N PRO A 77 5.86 -5.24 -4.85
CA PRO A 77 4.89 -5.25 -3.77
C PRO A 77 5.57 -4.93 -2.45
N MET A 78 5.00 -4.00 -1.69
CA MET A 78 5.56 -3.68 -0.38
C MET A 78 5.41 -4.87 0.56
N PRO A 79 6.43 -5.20 1.36
CA PRO A 79 6.33 -6.24 2.36
C PRO A 79 5.27 -5.87 3.41
N LEU A 80 4.69 -6.88 4.05
CA LEU A 80 3.79 -6.63 5.18
C LEU A 80 4.58 -6.03 6.36
N PRO A 81 3.99 -5.06 7.09
CA PRO A 81 4.57 -4.59 8.33
C PRO A 81 4.46 -5.67 9.41
N LYS A 82 5.33 -5.62 10.42
CA LYS A 82 5.25 -6.54 11.58
C LYS A 82 3.93 -6.39 12.34
N MET A 83 3.40 -5.17 12.37
CA MET A 83 2.09 -4.86 12.96
C MET A 83 1.46 -3.63 12.29
N CYS A 84 0.13 -3.52 12.38
CA CYS A 84 -0.58 -2.29 12.04
C CYS A 84 -1.86 -2.15 12.88
N TYR A 85 -2.42 -0.95 12.91
CA TYR A 85 -3.72 -0.70 13.49
C TYR A 85 -4.81 -0.81 12.43
N SER A 86 -6.01 -1.18 12.84
CA SER A 86 -7.21 -1.11 11.99
C SER A 86 -8.45 -0.99 12.88
N THR A 87 -9.63 -1.03 12.29
CA THR A 87 -10.90 -1.08 13.00
C THR A 87 -11.66 -2.34 12.67
N LEU A 88 -12.27 -2.97 13.68
CA LEU A 88 -13.08 -4.16 13.45
C LEU A 88 -14.32 -3.80 12.61
N PRO A 89 -14.59 -4.46 11.47
CA PRO A 89 -15.74 -4.09 10.62
C PRO A 89 -17.09 -4.16 11.33
N ALA A 90 -17.28 -5.12 12.23
CA ALA A 90 -18.55 -5.32 12.94
C ALA A 90 -18.82 -4.25 14.02
N THR A 91 -17.81 -3.86 14.80
CA THR A 91 -18.01 -3.02 16.00
C THR A 91 -17.40 -1.62 15.88
N GLY A 92 -16.47 -1.39 14.95
CA GLY A 92 -15.70 -0.15 14.86
C GLY A 92 -14.63 0.01 15.95
N GLU A 93 -14.37 -1.03 16.76
CA GLU A 93 -13.33 -1.00 17.80
C GLU A 93 -11.93 -0.92 17.18
N LEU A 94 -11.04 -0.16 17.83
CA LEU A 94 -9.63 -0.08 17.46
C LEU A 94 -8.93 -1.40 17.78
N ILE A 95 -8.25 -1.97 16.78
CA ILE A 95 -7.57 -3.25 16.88
C ILE A 95 -6.11 -3.16 16.41
N LEU A 96 -5.27 -4.02 16.97
CA LEU A 96 -3.89 -4.26 16.56
C LEU A 96 -3.81 -5.59 15.82
N LEU A 97 -3.25 -5.56 14.63
CA LEU A 97 -2.96 -6.72 13.79
C LEU A 97 -1.47 -7.00 13.87
N ILE A 98 -1.09 -8.26 14.10
CA ILE A 98 0.31 -8.71 14.16
C ILE A 98 0.52 -9.74 13.06
N GLN A 99 1.56 -9.54 12.25
CA GLN A 99 1.87 -10.43 11.14
C GLN A 99 2.15 -11.85 11.65
N GLY A 100 1.48 -12.83 11.05
CA GLY A 100 1.62 -14.24 11.43
C GLY A 100 0.66 -14.70 12.54
N GLU A 101 0.05 -13.78 13.30
CA GLU A 101 -0.94 -14.14 14.34
C GLU A 101 -2.34 -14.31 13.72
N LYS A 102 -3.12 -15.28 14.23
CA LYS A 102 -4.52 -15.43 13.82
C LYS A 102 -5.39 -14.44 14.59
N GLY A 103 -6.23 -13.69 13.88
CA GLY A 103 -7.13 -12.70 14.49
C GLY A 103 -6.41 -11.39 14.85
N TYR A 104 -6.87 -10.74 15.90
CA TYR A 104 -6.46 -9.39 16.28
C TYR A 104 -6.45 -9.23 17.80
N ARG A 105 -5.77 -8.18 18.28
CA ARG A 105 -5.83 -7.75 19.68
C ARG A 105 -6.66 -6.48 19.79
N LYS A 106 -7.59 -6.41 20.75
CA LYS A 106 -8.31 -5.17 21.04
C LYS A 106 -7.38 -4.17 21.71
N CYS A 107 -7.50 -2.90 21.37
CA CYS A 107 -6.78 -1.83 22.07
C CYS A 107 -7.61 -1.33 23.25
N ASP A 108 -7.02 -1.28 24.45
CA ASP A 108 -7.72 -0.83 25.66
C ASP A 108 -8.25 0.62 25.56
N ARG A 109 -7.59 1.45 24.74
CA ARG A 109 -7.97 2.85 24.48
C ARG A 109 -8.87 3.00 23.24
N SER A 110 -9.69 2.01 22.92
CA SER A 110 -10.69 2.12 21.86
C SER A 110 -11.73 3.18 22.24
N ALA A 111 -11.95 4.15 21.36
CA ALA A 111 -13.00 5.14 21.51
C ALA A 111 -14.40 4.50 21.29
N PRO A 112 -15.47 5.10 21.83
CA PRO A 112 -16.83 4.61 21.61
C PRO A 112 -17.32 4.83 20.18
N TYR A 113 -16.72 5.77 19.44
CA TYR A 113 -17.12 6.11 18.08
C TYR A 113 -16.15 5.53 17.04
N ARG A 114 -16.72 4.87 16.03
CA ARG A 114 -15.99 4.25 14.92
C ARG A 114 -15.06 5.24 14.22
N GLU A 115 -15.59 6.40 13.82
CA GLU A 115 -14.84 7.41 13.07
C GLU A 115 -13.57 7.85 13.80
N GLN A 116 -13.66 8.02 15.13
CA GLN A 116 -12.52 8.36 15.96
C GLN A 116 -11.46 7.25 15.99
N ASN A 117 -11.88 5.98 16.01
CA ASN A 117 -10.95 4.84 15.92
C ASN A 117 -10.31 4.73 14.53
N GLU A 118 -11.07 4.99 13.46
CA GLU A 118 -10.56 4.99 12.09
C GLU A 118 -9.50 6.08 11.90
N MET A 119 -9.74 7.30 12.39
CA MET A 119 -8.76 8.39 12.40
C MET A 119 -7.52 8.02 13.23
N THR A 120 -7.73 7.39 14.40
CA THR A 120 -6.63 6.96 15.28
C THR A 120 -5.77 5.89 14.61
N ALA A 121 -6.38 4.89 13.97
CA ALA A 121 -5.68 3.85 13.23
C ALA A 121 -4.86 4.44 12.08
N ALA A 122 -5.48 5.31 11.27
CA ALA A 122 -4.82 5.97 10.14
C ALA A 122 -3.62 6.81 10.59
N GLN A 123 -3.76 7.59 11.67
CA GLN A 123 -2.68 8.42 12.20
C GLN A 123 -1.51 7.57 12.72
N LYS A 124 -1.80 6.50 13.46
CA LYS A 124 -0.76 5.59 13.95
C LYS A 124 -0.05 4.85 12.82
N ASN A 125 -0.81 4.36 11.84
CA ASN A 125 -0.26 3.69 10.66
C ASN A 125 0.63 4.63 9.84
N ARG A 126 0.21 5.88 9.62
CA ARG A 126 1.02 6.90 8.93
C ARG A 126 2.36 7.14 9.62
N ARG A 127 2.39 7.21 10.96
CA ARG A 127 3.64 7.35 11.74
C ARG A 127 4.56 6.13 11.62
N MET A 128 4.01 4.96 11.32
CA MET A 128 4.75 3.71 11.10
C MET A 128 5.06 3.45 9.62
N GLY A 129 4.70 4.35 8.70
CA GLY A 129 4.84 4.14 7.26
C GLY A 129 3.94 3.04 6.68
N VAL A 130 2.88 2.64 7.40
CA VAL A 130 1.94 1.61 6.95
C VAL A 130 0.91 2.23 6.01
N THR A 131 0.79 1.65 4.81
CA THR A 131 -0.18 2.08 3.80
C THR A 131 -1.53 1.41 3.96
N ARG A 132 -2.56 1.97 3.31
CA ARG A 132 -3.89 1.35 3.23
C ARG A 132 -3.84 -0.04 2.60
N GLN A 133 -2.99 -0.22 1.59
CA GLN A 133 -2.77 -1.52 0.93
C GLN A 133 -2.17 -2.56 1.91
N GLN A 134 -1.20 -2.15 2.74
CA GLN A 134 -0.63 -3.00 3.79
C GLN A 134 -1.64 -3.32 4.90
N GLU A 135 -2.38 -2.32 5.36
CA GLU A 135 -3.44 -2.52 6.38
C GLU A 135 -4.48 -3.53 5.92
N ALA A 136 -4.97 -3.41 4.68
CA ALA A 136 -5.95 -4.33 4.12
C ALA A 136 -5.41 -5.76 4.00
N ALA A 137 -4.15 -5.91 3.59
CA ALA A 137 -3.49 -7.21 3.51
C ALA A 137 -3.21 -7.82 4.91
N MET A 138 -2.87 -7.00 5.91
CA MET A 138 -2.76 -7.45 7.30
C MET A 138 -4.10 -7.97 7.83
N MET A 139 -5.19 -7.26 7.55
CA MET A 139 -6.55 -7.71 7.90
C MET A 139 -6.90 -9.03 7.19
N GLY A 140 -6.58 -9.14 5.91
CA GLY A 140 -6.80 -10.36 5.13
C GLY A 140 -6.01 -11.55 5.67
N GLY A 141 -4.75 -11.37 6.04
CA GLY A 141 -3.92 -12.40 6.67
C GLY A 141 -4.45 -12.85 8.03
N ALA A 142 -4.82 -11.90 8.89
CA ALA A 142 -5.38 -12.18 10.21
C ALA A 142 -6.71 -12.94 10.16
N THR A 143 -7.56 -12.65 9.17
CA THR A 143 -8.93 -13.18 9.08
C THR A 143 -9.04 -14.43 8.20
N ARG A 144 -8.28 -14.50 7.10
CA ARG A 144 -8.35 -15.57 6.09
C ARG A 144 -7.13 -16.47 6.08
N GLY A 145 -6.07 -16.11 6.79
CA GLY A 145 -4.82 -16.85 6.90
C GLY A 145 -3.69 -16.24 6.05
N TRP A 146 -2.49 -16.24 6.62
CA TRP A 146 -1.29 -15.58 6.08
C TRP A 146 -0.73 -16.20 4.80
N ALA A 147 -1.09 -17.45 4.48
CA ALA A 147 -0.69 -18.09 3.23
C ALA A 147 -1.60 -17.72 2.03
N THR A 148 -2.74 -17.08 2.28
CA THR A 148 -3.74 -16.78 1.24
C THR A 148 -3.38 -15.52 0.45
N PRO A 149 -3.94 -15.33 -0.77
CA PRO A 149 -3.79 -14.08 -1.50
C PRO A 149 -4.26 -12.84 -0.73
N ALA A 150 -5.21 -12.98 0.19
CA ALA A 150 -5.68 -11.87 1.03
C ALA A 150 -4.59 -11.31 1.95
N ALA A 151 -3.51 -12.05 2.21
CA ALA A 151 -2.35 -11.56 2.96
C ALA A 151 -1.31 -10.85 2.07
N ARG A 152 -1.60 -10.60 0.79
CA ARG A 152 -0.66 -9.98 -0.16
C ARG A 152 -1.10 -8.56 -0.47
N THR A 153 -0.17 -7.61 -0.37
CA THR A 153 -0.41 -6.20 -0.76
C THR A 153 -0.86 -6.08 -2.21
N SER A 154 -0.33 -6.93 -3.11
CA SER A 154 -0.72 -6.97 -4.53
C SER A 154 -2.18 -7.37 -4.80
N SER A 155 -2.92 -7.84 -3.80
CA SER A 155 -4.35 -8.16 -3.92
C SER A 155 -5.26 -6.97 -3.67
N TYR A 156 -4.70 -5.80 -3.37
CA TYR A 156 -5.43 -4.59 -3.05
C TYR A 156 -4.94 -3.41 -3.90
N ASP A 157 -5.82 -2.46 -4.18
CA ASP A 157 -5.44 -1.18 -4.79
C ASP A 157 -4.71 -0.28 -3.76
N LEU A 158 -4.24 0.88 -4.19
CA LEU A 158 -3.54 1.83 -3.30
C LEU A 158 -4.43 2.37 -2.17
N ARG A 159 -5.76 2.28 -2.33
CA ARG A 159 -6.75 2.68 -1.31
C ARG A 159 -7.09 1.52 -0.36
N GLY A 160 -6.51 0.34 -0.56
CA GLY A 160 -6.77 -0.86 0.25
C GLY A 160 -8.03 -1.64 -0.16
N ASN A 161 -8.64 -1.35 -1.31
CA ASN A 161 -9.79 -2.11 -1.79
C ASN A 161 -9.32 -3.38 -2.51
N PRO A 162 -10.03 -4.52 -2.38
CA PRO A 162 -9.68 -5.75 -3.09
C PRO A 162 -9.69 -5.54 -4.60
N ILE A 163 -8.60 -5.91 -5.27
CA ILE A 163 -8.56 -6.00 -6.73
C ILE A 163 -9.19 -7.34 -7.11
N ALA A 164 -10.23 -7.31 -7.94
CA ALA A 164 -10.80 -8.54 -8.49
C ALA A 164 -9.69 -9.35 -9.18
N PRO A 165 -9.59 -10.67 -8.94
CA PRO A 165 -8.65 -11.48 -9.71
C PRO A 165 -8.99 -11.28 -11.19
N ALA A 166 -7.99 -10.94 -12.00
CA ALA A 166 -8.14 -10.94 -13.44
C ALA A 166 -8.77 -12.28 -13.83
N LYS A 167 -9.91 -12.28 -14.53
CA LYS A 167 -10.59 -13.51 -14.95
C LYS A 167 -9.52 -14.42 -15.57
N GLY A 168 -9.17 -15.49 -14.86
CA GLY A 168 -8.09 -16.37 -15.27
C GLY A 168 -8.41 -16.88 -16.67
N ARG A 169 -7.45 -16.76 -17.60
CA ARG A 169 -7.49 -17.62 -18.79
C ARG A 169 -7.58 -19.04 -18.25
N ALA A 170 -8.67 -19.72 -18.59
CA ALA A 170 -8.89 -21.10 -18.21
C ALA A 170 -7.63 -21.90 -18.56
N HIS A 171 -7.01 -22.50 -17.55
CA HIS A 171 -5.97 -23.50 -17.75
C HIS A 171 -6.65 -24.66 -18.47
N LYS A 172 -6.50 -24.75 -19.80
CA LYS A 172 -6.90 -25.95 -20.55
C LYS A 172 -6.06 -27.09 -19.99
N PRO A 173 -6.65 -28.15 -19.42
CA PRO A 173 -5.89 -29.33 -19.09
C PRO A 173 -5.28 -29.87 -20.37
N ARG A 174 -3.98 -30.11 -20.32
CA ARG A 174 -3.19 -30.68 -21.41
C ARG A 174 -3.67 -32.12 -21.59
N GLU A 175 -4.40 -32.35 -22.67
CA GLU A 175 -4.85 -33.67 -23.10
C GLU A 175 -3.64 -34.60 -23.18
N ALA A 176 -3.65 -35.65 -22.35
CA ALA A 176 -2.67 -36.71 -22.43
C ALA A 176 -2.96 -37.52 -23.70
N ALA A 177 -2.13 -37.32 -24.72
CA ALA A 177 -2.12 -38.19 -25.89
C ALA A 177 -1.75 -39.62 -25.45
N ARG A 178 -2.59 -40.57 -25.83
CA ARG A 178 -2.33 -42.01 -25.80
C ARG A 178 -2.33 -42.51 -27.24
#